data_AF-A0A6V8IFP6-F1
#
_entry.id   AF-A0A6V8IFP6-F1
#
_cell.length_a   1.000
_cell.length_b   1.000
_cell.length_c   1.000
_cell.angle_alpha   90.00
_cell.angle_beta   90.00
_cell.angle_gamma   90.00
#
_symmetry.space_group_name_H-M   'P 1'
#
loop_
_entity.id
_entity.type
_entity.pdbx_description
1 polymer ?
#
loop_
_entity_poly.entity_id
_entity_poly.type
_entity_poly.pdbx_seq_one_letter_code
_entity_poly.pdbx_strand_id
1 'polypeptide(L)'
;MSKFSLFPHAAMVLLASALTAVPFYAHAEDEDNNSSVRSTVPNAQLQKELAVLQYKPEAASPACIDSLKELHKTQAQLQEEQTRTNDQDLAIAQDVLESDFENSIEICSPDVRQLCETPNPEKALAQACERLGSIPDGPAPAP
;
A
#
# COMPACT_ATOMS: atom_id res chain seq x y z
N MET A 1 -13.31 17.87 54.65
CA MET A 1 -12.67 18.92 55.48
C MET A 1 -11.24 18.50 55.76
N SER A 2 -10.31 19.42 55.52
CA SER A 2 -8.86 19.26 55.40
C SER A 2 -8.15 18.62 56.59
N LYS A 3 -7.00 17.99 56.31
CA LYS A 3 -5.79 18.12 57.12
C LYS A 3 -4.55 17.81 56.26
N PHE A 4 -3.98 18.88 55.72
CA PHE A 4 -2.61 18.89 55.23
C PHE A 4 -1.68 18.90 56.46
N SER A 5 -0.65 18.07 56.45
CA SER A 5 0.54 18.30 57.26
C SER A 5 1.76 18.11 56.36
N LEU A 6 2.43 19.23 56.07
CA LEU A 6 3.77 19.26 55.47
C LEU A 6 4.78 18.70 56.47
N PHE A 7 5.76 17.92 56.00
CA PHE A 7 7.10 17.85 56.59
C PHE A 7 8.17 17.92 55.50
N PRO A 8 9.37 18.46 55.82
CA PRO A 8 10.19 19.25 54.91
C PRO A 8 11.51 18.57 54.50
N HIS A 9 12.15 19.18 53.50
CA HIS A 9 13.60 19.28 53.26
C HIS A 9 14.48 18.02 53.14
N ALA A 10 15.16 18.00 52.00
CA ALA A 10 16.54 17.55 51.77
C ALA A 10 16.78 16.03 51.63
N ALA A 11 16.97 15.58 50.39
CA ALA A 11 18.31 15.18 49.93
C ALA A 11 18.25 14.78 48.45
N MET A 12 18.89 15.61 47.65
CA MET A 12 19.35 15.34 46.30
C MET A 12 20.34 14.17 46.34
N VAL A 13 20.06 13.05 45.67
CA VAL A 13 21.08 12.08 45.27
C VAL A 13 20.93 11.78 43.79
N LEU A 14 21.80 12.43 43.04
CA LEU A 14 22.14 12.19 41.65
C LEU A 14 22.66 10.76 41.49
N LEU A 15 22.10 9.99 40.55
CA LEU A 15 22.79 8.85 39.96
C LEU A 15 22.64 8.94 38.44
N ALA A 16 23.66 9.54 37.84
CA ALA A 16 23.97 9.44 36.43
C ALA A 16 24.38 8.00 36.11
N SER A 17 23.79 7.41 35.09
CA SER A 17 24.33 6.24 34.40
C SER A 17 24.06 6.44 32.91
N ALA A 18 24.98 7.18 32.29
CA ALA A 18 25.12 7.23 30.84
C ALA A 18 25.76 5.92 30.38
N LEU A 19 24.96 5.03 29.79
CA LEU A 19 25.44 3.95 28.95
C LEU A 19 25.18 4.37 27.50
N THR A 20 26.28 4.71 26.83
CA THR A 20 26.37 5.16 25.46
C THR A 20 26.12 4.01 24.48
N ALA A 21 25.16 4.23 23.59
CA ALA A 21 25.13 3.92 22.16
C ALA A 21 25.80 2.61 21.67
N VAL A 22 24.98 1.61 21.36
CA VAL A 22 24.90 1.02 20.00
C VAL A 22 23.48 0.46 19.80
N PRO A 23 22.59 1.04 18.97
CA PRO A 23 21.56 0.22 18.37
C PRO A 23 22.23 -0.49 17.19
N PHE A 24 22.58 -1.76 17.38
CA PHE A 24 22.58 -2.68 16.25
C PHE A 24 21.17 -2.61 15.67
N TYR A 25 20.99 -1.89 14.56
CA TYR A 25 19.89 -2.17 13.65
C TYR A 25 20.22 -3.49 12.95
N ALA A 26 20.15 -4.58 13.70
CA ALA A 26 19.82 -5.86 13.12
C ALA A 26 18.34 -5.76 12.75
N HIS A 27 18.05 -5.36 11.51
CA HIS A 27 16.78 -5.72 10.89
C HIS A 27 16.81 -7.25 10.79
N ALA A 28 16.29 -7.92 11.81
CA ALA A 28 15.67 -9.20 11.59
C ALA A 28 14.51 -8.91 10.64
N GLU A 29 14.70 -9.31 9.38
CA GLU A 29 13.62 -9.52 8.44
C GLU A 29 12.64 -10.50 9.09
N ASP A 30 11.63 -9.95 9.77
CA ASP A 30 10.41 -10.69 10.06
C ASP A 30 9.88 -11.14 8.69
N GLU A 31 9.96 -12.44 8.44
CA GLU A 31 9.22 -13.11 7.39
C GLU A 31 7.74 -12.83 7.62
N ASP A 32 7.24 -11.75 7.04
CA ASP A 32 5.80 -11.51 6.87
C ASP A 32 5.28 -12.57 5.90
N ASN A 33 5.05 -13.76 6.43
CA ASN A 33 4.17 -14.78 5.89
C ASN A 33 2.71 -14.34 6.11
N ASN A 34 2.40 -13.16 5.60
CA ASN A 34 1.04 -12.81 5.22
C ASN A 34 1.00 -13.02 3.73
N SER A 35 0.03 -13.81 3.27
CA SER A 35 -0.33 -13.90 1.85
C SER A 35 -0.88 -12.56 1.36
N SER A 36 -0.03 -11.55 1.35
CA SER A 36 -0.24 -10.34 0.59
C SER A 36 -0.04 -10.76 -0.84
N VAL A 37 -1.14 -10.95 -1.56
CA VAL A 37 -1.24 -10.87 -3.02
C VAL A 37 -0.02 -10.13 -3.54
N ARG A 38 0.94 -10.86 -4.12
CA ARG A 38 2.30 -10.39 -4.40
C ARG A 38 2.23 -8.95 -4.90
N SER A 39 2.96 -8.05 -4.26
CA SER A 39 3.03 -6.65 -4.68
C SER A 39 3.78 -6.60 -6.02
N THR A 40 3.05 -6.81 -7.13
CA THR A 40 3.57 -6.79 -8.49
C THR A 40 3.60 -5.35 -9.03
N VAL A 41 4.36 -5.10 -10.09
CA VAL A 41 4.39 -3.79 -10.75
C VAL A 41 2.99 -3.36 -11.23
N PRO A 42 2.18 -4.24 -11.85
CA PRO A 42 0.78 -3.92 -12.18
C PRO A 42 -0.05 -3.54 -10.95
N ASN A 43 0.06 -4.25 -9.83
CA ASN A 43 -0.66 -3.88 -8.60
C ASN A 43 -0.29 -2.45 -8.13
N ALA A 44 1.01 -2.15 -8.05
CA ALA A 44 1.48 -0.83 -7.63
C ALA A 44 1.03 0.30 -8.58
N GLN A 45 0.94 0.02 -9.89
CA GLN A 45 0.46 1.00 -10.86
C GLN A 45 -1.05 1.24 -10.70
N LEU A 46 -1.85 0.16 -10.61
CA LEU A 46 -3.29 0.27 -10.41
C LEU A 46 -3.62 1.03 -9.11
N GLN A 47 -2.87 0.79 -8.03
CA GLN A 47 -3.07 1.53 -6.77
C GLN A 47 -2.89 3.05 -6.92
N LYS A 48 -1.97 3.51 -7.78
CA LYS A 48 -1.81 4.95 -8.05
C LYS A 48 -2.98 5.52 -8.83
N GLU A 49 -3.47 4.78 -9.82
CA GLU A 49 -4.66 5.16 -10.59
C GLU A 49 -5.89 5.26 -9.68
N LEU A 50 -6.10 4.28 -8.81
CA LEU A 50 -7.17 4.31 -7.81
C LEU A 50 -6.99 5.45 -6.81
N ALA A 51 -5.77 5.77 -6.41
CA ALA A 51 -5.48 6.92 -5.54
C ALA A 51 -5.79 8.27 -6.20
N VAL A 52 -5.84 8.35 -7.53
CA VAL A 52 -6.34 9.53 -8.25
C VAL A 52 -7.86 9.52 -8.29
N LEU A 53 -8.47 8.39 -8.66
CA LEU A 53 -9.93 8.26 -8.73
C LEU A 53 -10.61 8.44 -7.36
N GLN A 54 -9.93 8.20 -6.24
CA GLN A 54 -10.50 8.40 -4.90
C GLN A 54 -10.89 9.87 -4.63
N TYR A 55 -10.27 10.85 -5.31
CA TYR A 55 -10.64 12.26 -5.16
C TYR A 55 -11.98 12.58 -5.80
N LYS A 56 -12.37 11.80 -6.81
CA LYS A 56 -13.64 11.94 -7.51
C LYS A 56 -14.15 10.57 -7.97
N PRO A 57 -14.72 9.76 -7.06
CA PRO A 57 -15.09 8.37 -7.35
C PRO A 57 -16.10 8.24 -8.50
N GLU A 58 -16.94 9.25 -8.71
CA GLU A 58 -17.89 9.31 -9.83
C GLU A 58 -17.24 9.53 -11.20
N ALA A 59 -15.94 9.83 -11.24
CA ALA A 59 -15.16 9.87 -12.48
C ALA A 59 -14.80 8.49 -13.01
N ALA A 60 -14.88 7.44 -12.17
CA ALA A 60 -14.69 6.07 -12.61
C ALA A 60 -15.89 5.62 -13.45
N SER A 61 -15.61 5.18 -14.68
CA SER A 61 -16.61 4.62 -15.57
C SER A 61 -17.14 3.29 -15.02
N PRO A 62 -18.36 2.88 -15.43
CA PRO A 62 -18.87 1.54 -15.11
C PRO A 62 -17.90 0.43 -15.53
N ALA A 63 -17.19 0.60 -16.65
CA ALA A 63 -16.21 -0.36 -17.14
C ALA A 63 -15.02 -0.51 -16.17
N CYS A 64 -14.45 0.59 -15.68
CA CYS A 64 -13.39 0.55 -14.67
C CYS A 64 -13.87 -0.14 -13.39
N ILE A 65 -15.06 0.23 -12.90
CA ILE A 65 -15.64 -0.39 -11.71
C ILE A 65 -15.88 -1.90 -11.90
N ASP A 66 -16.37 -2.32 -13.06
CA ASP A 66 -16.61 -3.74 -13.35
C ASP A 66 -15.31 -4.53 -13.50
N SER A 67 -14.26 -3.96 -14.09
CA SER A 67 -12.93 -4.58 -14.12
C SER A 67 -12.36 -4.78 -12.73
N LEU A 68 -12.50 -3.80 -11.84
CA LEU A 68 -12.04 -3.90 -10.45
C LEU A 68 -12.79 -4.99 -9.67
N LYS A 69 -14.09 -5.21 -9.97
CA LYS A 69 -14.85 -6.32 -9.36
C LYS A 69 -14.33 -7.68 -9.80
N GLU A 70 -14.02 -7.86 -11.09
CA GLU A 70 -13.44 -9.12 -11.56
C GLU A 70 -12.06 -9.36 -10.96
N LEU A 71 -11.20 -8.34 -10.89
CA LEU A 71 -9.92 -8.41 -10.17
C LEU A 71 -10.09 -8.86 -8.71
N HIS A 72 -11.03 -8.26 -7.97
CA HIS A 72 -11.32 -8.66 -6.58
C HIS A 72 -11.83 -10.10 -6.46
N LYS A 73 -12.62 -10.57 -7.42
CA LYS A 73 -13.10 -11.94 -7.47
C LYS A 73 -11.95 -12.93 -7.70
N THR A 74 -11.01 -12.61 -8.58
CA THR A 74 -9.80 -13.43 -8.80
C THR A 74 -8.92 -13.46 -7.54
N GLN A 75 -8.75 -12.34 -6.84
CA GLN A 75 -8.05 -12.31 -5.55
C GLN A 75 -8.71 -13.20 -4.49
N ALA A 76 -10.04 -13.23 -4.43
CA ALA A 76 -10.78 -14.09 -3.52
C ALA A 76 -10.64 -15.58 -3.87
N GLN A 77 -10.69 -15.92 -5.16
CA GLN A 77 -10.45 -17.28 -5.64
C GLN A 77 -9.03 -17.75 -5.33
N LEU A 78 -8.04 -16.87 -5.49
CA LEU A 78 -6.65 -17.15 -5.11
C LEU A 78 -6.49 -17.45 -3.62
N GLN A 79 -7.14 -16.67 -2.75
CA GLN A 79 -7.12 -16.95 -1.32
C GLN A 79 -7.75 -18.31 -0.99
N GLU A 80 -8.82 -18.70 -1.68
CA GLU A 80 -9.43 -20.02 -1.51
C GLU A 80 -8.47 -21.13 -1.98
N GLU A 81 -7.86 -21.01 -3.16
CA GLU A 81 -6.98 -22.05 -3.72
C GLU A 81 -5.66 -22.20 -2.94
N GLN A 82 -5.16 -21.12 -2.33
CA GLN A 82 -4.03 -21.21 -1.38
C GLN A 82 -4.33 -22.13 -0.18
N THR A 83 -5.60 -22.25 0.23
CA THR A 83 -5.98 -23.19 1.30
C THR A 83 -6.09 -24.64 0.82
N ARG A 84 -6.15 -24.88 -0.49
CA ARG A 84 -6.42 -26.19 -1.11
C ARG A 84 -5.17 -26.91 -1.64
N THR A 85 -3.99 -26.27 -1.57
CA THR A 85 -2.63 -26.86 -1.73
C THR A 85 -2.31 -27.46 -3.11
N ASN A 86 -3.01 -27.11 -4.20
CA ASN A 86 -2.59 -27.50 -5.55
C ASN A 86 -1.70 -26.42 -6.18
N ASP A 87 -0.39 -26.69 -6.26
CA ASP A 87 0.61 -25.73 -6.73
C ASP A 87 0.42 -25.29 -8.20
N GLN A 88 -0.14 -26.14 -9.07
CA GLN A 88 -0.36 -25.80 -10.47
C GLN A 88 -1.53 -24.82 -10.64
N ASP A 89 -2.64 -25.08 -9.94
CA ASP A 89 -3.82 -24.22 -9.96
C ASP A 89 -3.49 -22.85 -9.36
N LEU A 90 -2.62 -22.83 -8.34
CA LEU A 90 -2.13 -21.60 -7.72
C LEU A 90 -1.28 -20.74 -8.68
N ALA A 91 -0.40 -21.35 -9.48
CA ALA A 91 0.41 -20.62 -10.45
C ALA A 91 -0.46 -20.01 -11.57
N ILE A 92 -1.39 -20.79 -12.11
CA ILE A 92 -2.33 -20.32 -13.15
C ILE A 92 -3.18 -19.17 -12.60
N ALA A 93 -3.68 -19.29 -11.37
CA ALA A 93 -4.47 -18.25 -10.75
C ALA A 93 -3.65 -16.96 -10.48
N GLN A 94 -2.34 -17.07 -10.21
CA GLN A 94 -1.44 -15.92 -10.10
C GLN A 94 -1.25 -15.22 -11.45
N ASP A 95 -1.10 -15.96 -12.54
CA ASP A 95 -1.00 -15.38 -13.89
C ASP A 95 -2.30 -14.67 -14.29
N VAL A 96 -3.46 -15.26 -13.98
CA VAL A 96 -4.77 -14.62 -14.23
C VAL A 96 -4.89 -13.33 -13.42
N LEU A 97 -4.48 -13.34 -12.15
CA LEU A 97 -4.48 -12.15 -11.32
C LEU A 97 -3.59 -11.04 -11.88
N GLU A 98 -2.40 -11.37 -12.39
CA GLU A 98 -1.52 -10.39 -13.03
C GLU A 98 -2.19 -9.78 -14.28
N SER A 99 -2.81 -10.62 -15.11
CA SER A 99 -3.58 -10.17 -16.25
C SER A 99 -4.77 -9.28 -15.86
N ASP A 100 -5.46 -9.58 -14.76
CA ASP A 100 -6.57 -8.76 -14.28
C ASP A 100 -6.10 -7.38 -13.76
N PHE A 101 -4.89 -7.30 -13.18
CA PHE A 101 -4.29 -6.01 -12.84
C PHE A 101 -4.00 -5.20 -14.09
N GLU A 102 -3.35 -5.79 -15.10
CA GLU A 102 -3.05 -5.12 -16.38
C GLU A 102 -4.31 -4.64 -17.10
N ASN A 103 -5.32 -5.51 -17.18
CA ASN A 103 -6.62 -5.17 -17.78
C ASN A 103 -7.32 -4.04 -17.01
N SER A 104 -7.26 -4.07 -15.68
CA SER A 104 -7.85 -3.00 -14.85
C SER A 104 -7.13 -1.67 -15.03
N ILE A 105 -5.80 -1.66 -15.17
CA ILE A 105 -5.04 -0.45 -15.52
C ILE A 105 -5.49 0.08 -16.88
N GLU A 106 -5.53 -0.77 -17.90
CA GLU A 106 -5.90 -0.35 -19.25
C GLU A 106 -7.29 0.30 -19.26
N ILE A 107 -8.26 -0.31 -18.59
CA ILE A 107 -9.65 0.15 -18.53
C ILE A 107 -9.81 1.40 -17.66
N CYS A 108 -9.10 1.52 -16.54
CA CYS A 108 -9.24 2.66 -15.62
C CYS A 108 -8.38 3.88 -16.04
N SER A 109 -7.31 3.68 -16.79
CA SER A 109 -6.39 4.77 -17.19
C SER A 109 -7.02 5.94 -17.95
N PRO A 110 -8.06 5.78 -18.81
CA PRO A 110 -8.73 6.91 -19.47
C PRO A 110 -9.50 7.78 -18.48
N ASP A 111 -10.17 7.17 -17.50
CA ASP A 111 -10.93 7.87 -16.46
C ASP A 111 -10.00 8.71 -15.58
N VAL A 112 -8.85 8.11 -15.19
CA VAL A 112 -7.78 8.78 -14.46
C VAL A 112 -7.24 9.98 -15.24
N ARG A 113 -6.94 9.78 -16.53
CA ARG A 113 -6.41 10.83 -17.40
C ARG A 113 -7.39 11.99 -17.54
N GLN A 114 -8.66 11.68 -17.77
CA GLN A 114 -9.72 12.68 -17.86
C GLN A 114 -9.85 13.48 -16.56
N LEU A 115 -9.76 12.82 -15.41
CA LEU A 115 -9.78 13.49 -14.12
C LEU A 115 -8.57 14.43 -13.95
N CYS A 116 -7.37 13.98 -14.31
CA CYS A 116 -6.14 14.77 -14.23
C CYS A 116 -6.09 15.96 -15.21
N GLU A 117 -6.82 15.90 -16.32
CA GLU A 117 -6.94 16.99 -17.29
C GLU A 117 -7.97 18.06 -16.88
N THR A 118 -8.66 17.89 -15.74
CA THR A 118 -9.63 18.86 -15.24
C THR A 118 -8.97 20.22 -14.95
N PRO A 119 -9.51 21.34 -15.46
CA PRO A 119 -8.95 22.66 -15.20
C PRO A 119 -8.98 23.03 -13.71
N ASN A 120 -7.89 23.63 -13.21
CA ASN A 120 -7.75 24.10 -11.83
C ASN A 120 -8.07 23.01 -10.78
N PRO A 121 -7.39 21.85 -10.81
CA PRO A 121 -7.62 20.80 -9.83
C PRO A 121 -7.17 21.27 -8.43
N GLU A 122 -7.73 20.65 -7.40
CA GLU A 122 -7.21 20.83 -6.05
C GLU A 122 -5.74 20.40 -5.98
N LYS A 123 -4.95 21.07 -5.13
CA LYS A 123 -3.51 20.78 -4.99
C LYS A 123 -3.21 19.30 -4.73
N ALA A 124 -4.03 18.64 -3.92
CA ALA A 124 -3.86 17.22 -3.60
C ALA A 124 -4.10 16.30 -4.80
N LEU A 125 -5.11 16.62 -5.63
CA LEU A 125 -5.38 15.90 -6.87
C LEU A 125 -4.24 16.11 -7.89
N ALA A 126 -3.76 17.34 -8.04
CA ALA A 126 -2.62 17.64 -8.91
C ALA A 126 -1.37 16.81 -8.53
N GLN A 127 -1.05 16.75 -7.23
CA GLN A 127 0.07 15.94 -6.73
C GLN A 127 -0.13 14.43 -6.92
N ALA A 128 -1.37 13.94 -6.84
CA ALA A 128 -1.67 12.53 -7.12
C ALA A 128 -1.45 12.21 -8.61
N CYS A 129 -1.91 13.09 -9.50
CA CYS A 129 -1.71 12.98 -10.95
C CYS A 129 -0.23 13.01 -11.35
N GLU A 130 0.59 13.86 -10.72
CA GLU A 130 2.05 13.90 -10.95
C GLU A 130 2.75 12.56 -10.64
N ARG A 131 2.23 11.78 -9.69
CA ARG A 131 2.83 10.51 -9.26
C ARG A 131 2.54 9.33 -10.20
N LEU A 132 1.56 9.45 -11.10
CA LEU A 132 1.17 8.36 -12.01
C LEU A 132 2.33 7.87 -12.89
N GLY A 133 3.24 8.75 -13.29
CA GLY A 133 4.41 8.42 -14.12
C GLY A 133 5.64 7.93 -13.36
N SER A 134 5.59 7.89 -12.02
CA SER A 134 6.73 7.47 -11.19
C SER A 134 6.57 6.01 -10.77
N ILE A 135 6.87 5.07 -11.67
CA ILE A 135 7.01 3.65 -11.30
C ILE A 135 8.27 3.51 -10.44
N PRO A 136 8.23 2.89 -9.25
CA PRO A 136 9.45 2.53 -8.56
C PRO A 136 10.22 1.53 -9.43
N ASP A 137 11.43 1.88 -9.84
CA ASP A 137 12.32 0.97 -10.55
C ASP A 137 12.44 -0.32 -9.70
N GLY A 138 11.93 -1.44 -10.22
CA GLY A 138 12.26 -2.75 -9.67
C GLY A 138 13.78 -2.93 -9.65
N PRO A 139 14.32 -3.84 -8.83
CA PRO A 139 15.77 -4.02 -8.70
C PRO A 139 16.39 -4.18 -10.09
N ALA A 140 17.28 -3.24 -10.44
CA ALA A 140 17.98 -3.21 -11.71
C ALA A 140 18.64 -4.58 -11.98
N PRO A 141 18.67 -5.06 -13.23
CA PRO A 141 19.43 -6.25 -13.55
C PRO A 141 20.90 -6.04 -13.15
N ALA A 142 21.43 -6.98 -12.38
CA ALA A 142 22.82 -7.00 -11.94
C ALA A 142 23.77 -6.91 -13.16
N PRO A 143 24.94 -6.25 -13.00
CA PRO A 143 25.89 -6.01 -14.09
C PRO A 143 26.44 -7.28 -14.74
#